data_AF-A0A1G8B9G5-F1
#
_entry.id   AF-A0A1G8B9G5-F1
#
_cell.length_a   1.000
_cell.length_b   1.000
_cell.length_c   1.000
_cell.angle_alpha   90.00
_cell.angle_beta   90.00
_cell.angle_gamma   90.00
#
_symmetry.space_group_name_H-M   'P 1'
#
loop_
_entity.id
_entity.type
_entity.pdbx_description
1 polymer ?
#
loop_
_entity_poly.entity_id
_entity_poly.type
_entity_poly.pdbx_seq_one_letter_code
_entity_poly.pdbx_strand_id
1 'polypeptide(L)'
;MRFILTVFCFLLMVGAFAQPGITEMQQAQQNLSSSFFSAFDCALVIATLLGLNGAIKIYHNWQMGKDRIDADVAAWFFAAIFITLSGAFLRALFGI
;
A
#
# COMPACT_ATOMS: atom_id res chain seq x y z
N MET A 1 5.97 51.64 15.85
CA MET A 1 5.95 50.17 15.61
C MET A 1 5.15 49.73 14.39
N ARG A 2 3.83 50.03 14.29
CA ARG A 2 2.95 49.49 13.23
C ARG A 2 3.43 49.75 11.79
N PHE A 3 3.81 50.99 11.48
CA PHE A 3 4.22 51.40 10.14
C PHE A 3 5.50 50.70 9.64
N ILE A 4 6.47 50.50 10.54
CA ILE A 4 7.73 49.80 10.25
C ILE A 4 7.45 48.33 9.88
N LEU A 5 6.51 47.70 10.59
CA LEU A 5 6.14 46.30 10.38
C LEU A 5 5.44 46.10 9.03
N THR A 6 4.64 47.09 8.60
CA THR A 6 3.97 47.07 7.28
C THR A 6 4.99 47.21 6.15
N VAL A 7 5.94 48.14 6.26
CA VAL A 7 7.00 48.35 5.25
C VAL A 7 7.90 47.11 5.13
N PHE A 8 8.23 46.47 6.26
CA PHE A 8 8.99 45.23 6.28
C PHE A 8 8.26 44.09 5.56
N CYS A 9 6.95 43.95 5.77
CA CYS A 9 6.12 42.95 5.08
C CYS A 9 6.08 43.17 3.56
N PHE A 10 5.98 44.43 3.09
CA PHE A 10 6.00 44.74 1.66
C PHE A 10 7.35 44.44 1.00
N LEU A 11 8.47 44.66 1.70
CA LEU A 11 9.80 44.30 1.24
C LEU A 11 10.01 42.78 1.09
N LEU A 12 9.39 41.97 1.96
CA LEU A 12 9.44 40.51 1.88
C LEU A 12 8.71 39.95 0.65
N MET A 13 7.65 40.60 0.17
CA MET A 13 6.92 40.15 -1.02
C MET A 13 7.72 40.29 -2.32
N VAL A 14 8.64 41.26 -2.42
CA VAL A 14 9.41 41.52 -3.64
C VAL A 14 10.39 40.38 -3.97
N GLY A 15 10.78 39.57 -2.97
CA GLY A 15 11.64 38.39 -3.13
C GLY A 15 10.90 37.05 -3.11
N ALA A 16 9.56 37.05 -3.04
CA ALA A 16 8.79 35.82 -2.95
C ALA A 16 8.67 35.15 -4.33
N PHE A 17 9.47 34.12 -4.56
CA PHE A 17 9.31 33.22 -5.70
C PHE A 17 8.26 32.15 -5.36
N ALA A 18 7.32 31.91 -6.27
CA ALA A 18 6.40 30.78 -6.14
C ALA A 18 7.17 29.47 -6.29
N GLN A 19 6.84 28.49 -5.45
CA GLN A 19 7.43 27.15 -5.52
C GLN A 19 7.02 26.50 -6.85
N PRO A 20 7.94 25.90 -7.63
CA PRO A 20 7.58 25.17 -8.84
C PRO A 20 6.87 23.87 -8.46
N GLY A 21 5.54 23.93 -8.37
CA GLY A 21 4.70 22.81 -7.92
C GLY A 21 4.81 21.54 -8.75
N ILE A 22 5.25 21.60 -10.01
CA ILE A 22 5.36 20.41 -10.88
C ILE A 22 6.48 19.47 -10.39
N THR A 23 7.64 20.01 -10.04
CA THR A 23 8.78 19.21 -9.57
C THR A 23 8.45 18.51 -8.24
N GLU A 24 7.79 19.24 -7.34
CA GLU A 24 7.34 18.73 -6.03
C GLU A 24 6.28 17.63 -6.20
N MET A 25 5.35 17.78 -7.15
CA MET A 25 4.34 16.77 -7.47
C MET A 25 4.94 15.51 -8.11
N GLN A 26 5.92 15.66 -9.01
CA GLN A 26 6.65 14.51 -9.57
C GLN A 26 7.41 13.75 -8.49
N GLN A 27 8.05 14.47 -7.56
CA GLN A 27 8.73 13.83 -6.43
C GLN A 27 7.76 13.14 -5.47
N ALA A 28 6.59 13.75 -5.21
CA ALA A 28 5.53 13.13 -4.42
C ALA A 28 5.01 11.84 -5.08
N GLN A 29 4.82 11.83 -6.41
CA GLN A 29 4.41 10.63 -7.15
C GLN A 29 5.45 9.51 -7.06
N GLN A 30 6.74 9.82 -7.20
CA GLN A 30 7.82 8.84 -7.06
C GLN A 30 7.87 8.25 -5.65
N ASN A 31 7.74 9.10 -4.62
CA ASN A 31 7.71 8.66 -3.23
C ASN A 31 6.51 7.76 -2.96
N LEU A 32 5.31 8.14 -3.43
CA LEU A 32 4.10 7.32 -3.30
C LEU A 32 4.27 5.96 -3.97
N SER A 33 4.82 5.93 -5.18
CA SER A 33 5.06 4.67 -5.92
C SER A 33 6.05 3.78 -5.17
N SER A 34 7.16 4.35 -4.69
CA SER A 34 8.17 3.62 -3.92
C SER A 34 7.60 3.07 -2.60
N SER A 35 6.85 3.89 -1.86
CA SER A 35 6.18 3.46 -0.62
C SER A 35 5.16 2.36 -0.89
N PHE A 36 4.44 2.42 -2.01
CA PHE A 36 3.51 1.37 -2.42
C PHE A 36 4.23 0.04 -2.70
N PHE A 37 5.34 0.05 -3.45
CA PHE A 37 6.12 -1.17 -3.70
C PHE A 37 6.65 -1.79 -2.39
N SER A 38 7.19 -0.98 -1.48
CA SER A 38 7.67 -1.46 -0.18
C SER A 38 6.54 -2.04 0.68
N ALA A 39 5.40 -1.35 0.77
CA ALA A 39 4.23 -1.84 1.50
C ALA A 39 3.68 -3.13 0.88
N PHE A 40 3.70 -3.22 -0.46
CA PHE A 40 3.25 -4.40 -1.18
C PHE A 40 4.14 -5.62 -0.93
N ASP A 41 5.46 -5.46 -0.95
CA ASP A 41 6.39 -6.55 -0.64
C ASP A 41 6.17 -7.08 0.79
N CYS A 42 5.97 -6.17 1.76
CA CYS A 42 5.59 -6.54 3.12
C CYS A 42 4.26 -7.33 3.16
N ALA A 43 3.25 -6.88 2.42
CA ALA A 43 1.97 -7.56 2.33
C ALA A 43 2.10 -8.97 1.71
N LEU A 44 2.97 -9.17 0.72
CA LEU A 44 3.24 -10.49 0.14
C LEU A 44 3.89 -11.45 1.14
N VAL A 45 4.82 -10.95 1.98
CA VAL A 45 5.40 -11.75 3.05
C VAL A 45 4.31 -12.20 4.03
N ILE A 46 3.44 -11.27 4.47
CA ILE A 46 2.31 -11.60 5.37
C ILE A 46 1.35 -12.58 4.70
N ALA A 47 1.01 -12.38 3.43
CA ALA A 47 0.13 -13.28 2.67
C ALA A 47 0.69 -14.71 2.62
N THR A 48 2.01 -14.85 2.44
CA THR A 48 2.69 -16.14 2.46
C THR A 48 2.56 -16.82 3.83
N LEU A 49 2.78 -16.08 4.91
CA LEU A 49 2.65 -16.61 6.28
C LEU A 49 1.21 -17.04 6.60
N LEU A 50 0.22 -16.25 6.21
CA LEU A 50 -1.19 -16.58 6.40
C LEU A 50 -1.61 -17.78 5.53
N GLY A 51 -1.13 -17.86 4.29
CA GLY A 51 -1.34 -18.98 3.39
C GLY A 51 -0.80 -20.29 3.96
N LEU A 52 0.43 -20.28 4.48
CA LEU A 52 1.04 -21.44 5.14
C LEU A 52 0.26 -21.86 6.39
N ASN A 53 -0.15 -20.91 7.24
CA ASN A 53 -0.96 -21.20 8.41
C ASN A 53 -2.31 -21.85 8.04
N GLY A 54 -2.96 -21.39 6.98
CA GLY A 54 -4.18 -22.01 6.46
C GLY A 54 -3.95 -23.45 5.97
N ALA A 55 -2.85 -23.67 5.22
CA ALA A 55 -2.48 -24.99 4.73
C ALA A 55 -2.24 -25.98 5.88
N ILE A 56 -1.54 -25.56 6.94
CA ILE A 56 -1.30 -26.39 8.14
C ILE A 56 -2.62 -26.79 8.79
N LYS A 57 -3.58 -25.87 8.93
CA LYS A 57 -4.90 -26.18 9.50
C LYS A 57 -5.68 -27.18 8.66
N ILE A 58 -5.69 -27.01 7.33
CA ILE A 58 -6.35 -27.93 6.41
C ILE A 58 -5.72 -29.32 6.50
N TYR A 59 -4.39 -29.39 6.46
CA TYR A 59 -3.67 -30.65 6.59
C TYR A 59 -3.98 -31.34 7.92
N HIS A 60 -3.98 -30.60 9.02
CA HIS A 60 -4.33 -31.12 10.33
C HIS A 60 -5.76 -31.69 10.36
N ASN A 61 -6.74 -30.93 9.86
CA ASN A 61 -8.13 -31.39 9.79
C ASN A 61 -8.27 -32.66 8.95
N TRP A 62 -7.49 -32.77 7.87
CA TRP A 62 -7.48 -33.96 7.01
C TRP A 62 -6.94 -35.18 7.74
N GLN A 63 -5.84 -35.04 8.47
CA GLN A 63 -5.29 -36.13 9.28
C GLN A 63 -6.23 -36.56 10.41
N MET A 64 -7.06 -35.66 10.91
CA MET A 64 -8.05 -35.96 11.97
C MET A 64 -9.34 -36.59 11.42
N GLY A 65 -9.45 -36.83 10.11
CA GLY A 65 -10.62 -37.45 9.49
C GLY A 65 -11.88 -36.55 9.52
N LYS A 66 -11.72 -35.23 9.50
CA LYS A 66 -12.85 -34.30 9.47
C LYS A 66 -13.66 -34.48 8.17
N ASP A 67 -14.97 -34.66 8.31
CA ASP A 67 -15.87 -34.68 7.16
C ASP A 67 -15.97 -33.32 6.48
N ARG A 68 -16.16 -33.30 5.15
CA ARG A 68 -16.42 -32.10 4.32
C ARG A 68 -15.27 -31.08 4.29
N ILE A 69 -14.02 -31.55 4.22
CA ILE A 69 -12.83 -30.69 4.07
C ILE A 69 -12.78 -29.96 2.73
N ASP A 70 -13.45 -30.46 1.69
CA ASP A 70 -13.39 -29.88 0.34
C ASP A 70 -13.78 -28.39 0.32
N ALA A 71 -14.77 -28.00 1.13
CA ALA A 71 -15.21 -26.62 1.25
C ALA A 71 -14.14 -25.73 1.93
N ASP A 72 -13.49 -26.24 2.98
CA ASP A 72 -12.42 -25.54 3.69
C ASP A 72 -11.19 -25.37 2.78
N VAL A 73 -10.86 -26.40 1.98
CA VAL A 73 -9.77 -26.37 0.98
C VAL A 73 -10.06 -25.34 -0.10
N ALA A 74 -11.26 -25.36 -0.67
CA ALA A 74 -11.66 -24.41 -1.69
C ALA A 74 -11.62 -22.97 -1.15
N ALA A 75 -12.17 -22.73 0.04
CA ALA A 75 -12.18 -21.41 0.68
C ALA A 75 -10.75 -20.86 0.90
N TRP A 76 -9.84 -21.68 1.43
CA TRP A 76 -8.43 -21.29 1.61
C TRP A 76 -7.75 -21.01 0.26
N PHE A 77 -7.96 -21.87 -0.74
CA PHE A 77 -7.34 -21.73 -2.05
C PHE A 77 -7.78 -20.44 -2.76
N PHE A 78 -9.08 -20.15 -2.78
CA PHE A 78 -9.60 -18.92 -3.38
C PHE A 78 -9.17 -17.67 -2.59
N ALA A 79 -9.10 -17.74 -1.26
CA ALA A 79 -8.57 -16.65 -0.46
C ALA A 79 -7.08 -16.37 -0.77
N ALA A 80 -6.27 -17.42 -0.96
CA ALA A 80 -4.86 -17.30 -1.32
C ALA A 80 -4.69 -16.67 -2.71
N ILE A 81 -5.48 -17.09 -3.71
CA ILE A 81 -5.46 -16.47 -5.04
C ILE A 81 -5.88 -15.00 -4.97
N PHE A 82 -6.96 -14.70 -4.24
CA PHE A 82 -7.47 -13.35 -4.12
C PHE A 82 -6.43 -12.40 -3.53
N ILE A 83 -5.76 -12.78 -2.44
CA ILE A 83 -4.76 -11.92 -1.82
C ILE A 83 -3.53 -11.72 -2.72
N THR A 84 -3.08 -12.76 -3.44
CA THR A 84 -1.96 -12.63 -4.40
C THR A 84 -2.31 -11.71 -5.57
N LEU A 85 -3.52 -11.80 -6.11
CA LEU A 85 -3.96 -10.98 -7.24
C LEU A 85 -4.32 -9.54 -6.84
N SER A 86 -4.70 -9.31 -5.59
CA SER A 86 -5.06 -7.97 -5.09
C SER A 86 -3.98 -6.91 -5.34
N GLY A 87 -2.71 -7.31 -5.29
CA GLY A 87 -1.56 -6.46 -5.60
C GLY A 87 -1.55 -5.95 -7.04
N ALA A 88 -1.66 -6.88 -7.98
CA ALA A 88 -1.71 -6.55 -9.41
C ALA A 88 -2.92 -5.68 -9.73
N PHE A 89 -4.06 -5.95 -9.09
CA PHE A 89 -5.26 -5.12 -9.21
C PHE A 89 -5.03 -3.69 -8.71
N LEU A 90 -4.44 -3.50 -7.53
CA LEU A 90 -4.16 -2.17 -6.97
C LEU A 90 -3.15 -1.39 -7.83
N ARG A 91 -2.10 -2.05 -8.33
CA ARG A 91 -1.15 -1.46 -9.28
C ARG A 91 -1.84 -0.95 -10.54
N ALA A 92 -2.67 -1.80 -11.15
CA ALA A 92 -3.46 -1.42 -12.33
C ALA A 92 -4.44 -0.28 -12.03
N LEU A 93 -5.08 -0.27 -10.86
CA LEU A 93 -6.04 0.77 -10.46
C LEU A 93 -5.37 2.14 -10.26
N PHE A 94 -4.17 2.17 -9.69
CA PHE A 94 -3.42 3.42 -9.46
C PHE A 94 -2.51 3.83 -10.64
N GLY A 95 -2.40 3.00 -11.67
CA GLY A 95 -1.54 3.25 -12.83
C GLY A 95 -0.05 3.24 -12.50
N ILE A 96 0.35 2.38 -11.54
CA ILE A 96 1.73 2.20 -11.06
C ILE A 96 2.28 0.84 -11.52
#